data_AF-A2Z5L4-F1
#
_entry.id   AF-A2Z5L4-F1
#
_cell.length_a   1.000
_cell.length_b   1.000
_cell.length_c   1.000
_cell.angle_alpha   90.00
_cell.angle_beta   90.00
_cell.angle_gamma   90.00
#
_symmetry.space_group_name_H-M   'P 1'
#
loop_
_entity.id
_entity.type
_entity.pdbx_description
1 polymer ?
#
loop_
_entity_poly.entity_id
_entity_poly.type
_entity_poly.pdbx_seq_one_letter_code
_entity_poly.pdbx_strand_id
1 'polypeptide(L)'
;MARHRPMTAVFFVFVVALLSSASPATAKATPAAPPCVAPPAAVAFLRASCASTLYRLTCYDALIPSGCAFQTSTVKLARAAADVNAASLKNLTARAKELVAHGVPGEAPAIAAEIRDCASASSSASGHAKETAAELARLDAMGDAAKGSQARWAVSNAKTWLSAAMTNEANCADALSSTGAAVSPAARELIAGVVMAKQYTSIALSFVNTIPVS
;
A
#
# COMPACT_ATOMS: atom_id res chain seq x y z
N MET A 1 64.29 -4.43 6.01
CA MET A 1 63.79 -5.12 4.81
C MET A 1 62.90 -6.28 5.24
N ALA A 2 61.59 -6.18 5.04
CA ALA A 2 60.67 -7.33 5.01
C ALA A 2 59.32 -6.81 4.47
N ARG A 3 59.12 -6.94 3.16
CA ARG A 3 57.81 -6.74 2.52
C ARG A 3 57.06 -8.07 2.64
N HIS A 4 56.02 -8.13 3.45
CA HIS A 4 55.01 -9.17 3.29
C HIS A 4 54.10 -8.77 2.13
N ARG A 5 54.19 -9.51 1.02
CA ARG A 5 53.21 -9.47 -0.08
C ARG A 5 52.02 -10.36 0.34
N PRO A 6 50.77 -9.90 0.27
CA PRO A 6 49.64 -10.80 0.37
C PRO A 6 49.57 -11.64 -0.92
N MET A 7 49.52 -12.97 -0.77
CA MET A 7 49.08 -13.89 -1.83
C MET A 7 47.62 -13.57 -2.15
N THR A 8 47.37 -12.82 -3.22
CA THR A 8 46.06 -12.71 -3.82
C THR A 8 45.73 -14.05 -4.50
N ALA A 9 45.07 -14.94 -3.77
CA ALA A 9 44.37 -16.08 -4.36
C ALA A 9 43.15 -15.54 -5.10
N VAL A 10 43.25 -15.42 -6.41
CA VAL A 10 42.14 -15.04 -7.28
C VAL A 10 41.23 -16.25 -7.45
N PHE A 11 40.22 -16.37 -6.60
CA PHE A 11 39.10 -17.28 -6.83
C PHE A 11 38.19 -16.67 -7.90
N PHE A 12 38.35 -17.09 -9.15
CA PHE A 12 37.37 -16.83 -10.20
C PHE A 12 36.14 -17.72 -9.95
N VAL A 13 35.12 -17.17 -9.30
CA VAL A 13 33.79 -17.78 -9.28
C VAL A 13 33.09 -17.41 -10.59
N PHE A 14 33.02 -18.34 -11.53
CA PHE A 14 32.17 -18.22 -12.71
C PHE A 14 30.70 -18.35 -12.29
N VAL A 15 30.01 -17.23 -12.09
CA VAL A 15 28.55 -17.20 -11.95
C VAL A 15 27.95 -17.28 -13.35
N VAL A 16 27.45 -18.45 -13.72
CA VAL A 16 26.66 -18.64 -14.95
C VAL A 16 25.31 -17.95 -14.74
N ALA A 17 25.12 -16.80 -15.39
CA ALA A 17 23.83 -16.11 -15.43
C ALA A 17 22.85 -16.93 -16.30
N LEU A 18 21.92 -17.63 -15.65
CA LEU A 18 20.76 -18.21 -16.33
C LEU A 18 19.83 -17.07 -16.74
N LEU A 19 19.87 -16.69 -18.03
CA LEU A 19 18.87 -15.83 -18.65
C LEU A 19 17.56 -16.62 -18.75
N SER A 20 16.73 -16.56 -17.70
CA SER A 20 15.34 -16.98 -17.81
C SER A 20 14.59 -15.96 -18.66
N SER A 21 14.20 -16.36 -19.87
CA SER A 21 13.28 -15.63 -20.72
C SER A 21 11.90 -15.57 -20.05
N ALA A 22 11.66 -14.51 -19.28
CA ALA A 22 10.33 -14.19 -18.81
C ALA A 22 9.52 -13.65 -20.00
N SER A 23 8.66 -14.50 -20.57
CA SER A 23 7.64 -14.05 -21.51
C SER A 23 6.77 -12.98 -20.85
N PRO A 24 6.45 -11.86 -21.53
CA PRO A 24 5.52 -10.89 -20.99
C PRO A 24 4.13 -11.54 -20.95
N ALA A 25 3.70 -11.95 -19.76
CA ALA A 25 2.31 -12.27 -19.52
C ALA A 25 1.51 -10.97 -19.70
N THR A 26 0.81 -10.87 -20.82
CA THR A 26 -0.24 -9.87 -21.02
C THR A 26 -1.30 -10.10 -19.95
N ALA A 27 -1.24 -9.32 -18.87
CA ALA A 27 -2.29 -9.27 -17.88
C ALA A 27 -3.58 -8.82 -18.58
N LYS A 28 -4.47 -9.76 -18.87
CA LYS A 28 -5.84 -9.43 -19.27
C LYS A 28 -6.41 -8.58 -18.14
N ALA A 29 -6.74 -7.33 -18.45
CA ALA A 29 -7.52 -6.50 -17.55
C ALA A 29 -8.79 -7.28 -17.19
N THR A 30 -8.95 -7.59 -15.91
CA THR A 30 -10.16 -8.20 -15.41
C THR A 30 -11.30 -7.24 -15.73
N PRO A 31 -12.38 -7.67 -16.41
CA PRO A 31 -13.53 -6.81 -16.64
C PRO A 31 -13.95 -6.20 -15.30
N ALA A 32 -14.12 -4.88 -15.26
CA ALA A 32 -14.68 -4.22 -14.10
C ALA A 32 -15.99 -4.93 -13.76
N ALA A 33 -16.11 -5.43 -12.53
CA ALA A 33 -17.32 -6.08 -12.07
C ALA A 33 -18.51 -5.14 -12.35
N PRO A 34 -19.65 -5.64 -12.85
CA PRO A 34 -20.79 -4.79 -13.15
C PRO A 34 -21.13 -3.95 -11.92
N PRO A 35 -21.51 -2.67 -12.10
CA PRO A 35 -21.85 -1.80 -10.98
C PRO A 35 -22.96 -2.48 -10.17
N CYS A 36 -22.63 -2.85 -8.94
CA CYS A 36 -23.55 -3.54 -8.07
C CYS A 36 -24.08 -2.54 -7.04
N VAL A 37 -25.37 -2.60 -6.76
CA VAL A 37 -25.95 -1.87 -5.64
C VAL A 37 -25.69 -2.69 -4.39
N ALA A 38 -24.92 -2.14 -3.45
CA ALA A 38 -24.62 -2.80 -2.19
C ALA A 38 -25.92 -3.24 -1.49
N PRO A 39 -26.06 -4.52 -1.08
CA PRO A 39 -27.26 -4.98 -0.40
C PRO A 39 -27.50 -4.19 0.90
N PRO A 40 -28.76 -3.99 1.33
CA PRO A 40 -29.08 -3.23 2.55
C PRO A 40 -28.32 -3.71 3.80
N ALA A 41 -28.09 -5.03 3.91
CA ALA A 41 -27.30 -5.61 4.99
C ALA A 41 -25.82 -5.19 4.94
N ALA A 42 -25.21 -5.19 3.75
CA ALA A 42 -23.83 -4.73 3.55
C ALA A 42 -23.68 -3.23 3.85
N VAL A 43 -24.68 -2.43 3.48
CA VAL A 43 -24.74 -0.99 3.80
C VAL A 43 -24.80 -0.77 5.31
N ALA A 44 -25.69 -1.48 6.02
CA ALA A 44 -25.81 -1.37 7.47
C ALA A 44 -24.55 -1.84 8.20
N PHE A 45 -23.98 -2.96 7.75
CA PHE A 45 -22.71 -3.49 8.23
C PHE A 45 -21.58 -2.47 8.07
N LEU A 46 -21.41 -1.90 6.87
CA LEU A 46 -20.39 -0.89 6.60
C LEU A 46 -20.54 0.35 7.48
N ARG A 47 -21.77 0.85 7.69
CA ARG A 47 -22.00 1.99 8.59
C ARG A 47 -21.57 1.69 10.02
N ALA A 48 -21.94 0.51 10.54
CA ALA A 48 -21.55 0.09 11.88
C ALA A 48 -20.02 -0.08 12.00
N SER A 49 -19.37 -0.70 11.01
CA SER A 49 -17.92 -0.87 10.98
C SER A 49 -17.20 0.47 10.87
N CYS A 50 -17.64 1.39 10.01
CA CYS A 50 -17.00 2.70 9.88
C CYS A 50 -17.19 3.57 11.12
N ALA A 51 -18.23 3.36 11.93
CA ALA A 51 -18.48 4.14 13.15
C ALA A 51 -17.37 3.98 14.22
N SER A 52 -16.67 2.84 14.22
CA SER A 52 -15.52 2.57 15.11
C SER A 52 -14.19 3.08 14.56
N THR A 53 -14.17 3.64 13.35
CA THR A 53 -12.96 4.24 12.75
C THR A 53 -12.84 5.73 13.11
N LEU A 54 -11.62 6.27 13.06
CA LEU A 54 -11.36 7.71 13.21
C LEU A 54 -11.95 8.51 12.03
N TYR A 55 -11.93 7.94 10.83
CA TYR A 55 -12.28 8.60 9.57
C TYR A 55 -13.61 8.08 9.01
N ARG A 56 -14.70 8.26 9.76
CA ARG A 56 -16.00 7.61 9.49
C ARG A 56 -16.57 7.87 8.09
N LEU A 57 -16.55 9.12 7.62
CA LEU A 57 -17.08 9.50 6.31
C LEU A 57 -16.18 8.96 5.19
N THR A 58 -14.87 9.21 5.27
CA THR A 58 -13.87 8.68 4.34
C THR A 58 -13.96 7.15 4.22
N CYS A 59 -14.16 6.46 5.34
CA CYS A 59 -14.36 5.02 5.38
C CYS A 59 -15.57 4.57 4.58
N TYR A 60 -16.73 5.19 4.81
CA TYR A 60 -17.97 4.79 4.14
C TYR A 60 -17.89 5.06 2.64
N ASP A 61 -17.48 6.26 2.24
CA ASP A 61 -17.45 6.68 0.84
C ASP A 61 -16.47 5.84 0.01
N ALA A 62 -15.32 5.51 0.59
CA ALA A 62 -14.31 4.73 -0.11
C ALA A 62 -14.68 3.26 -0.27
N LEU A 63 -15.52 2.71 0.61
CA LEU A 63 -15.80 1.28 0.66
C LEU A 63 -17.18 0.89 0.15
N ILE A 64 -18.16 1.79 0.15
CA ILE A 64 -19.49 1.49 -0.38
C ILE A 64 -19.47 0.92 -1.82
N PRO A 65 -18.56 1.31 -2.74
CA PRO A 65 -18.48 0.70 -4.06
C PRO A 65 -18.09 -0.79 -4.02
N SER A 66 -17.44 -1.25 -2.95
CA SER A 66 -17.05 -2.65 -2.73
C SER A 66 -18.11 -3.46 -1.97
N GLY A 67 -19.30 -2.89 -1.72
CA GLY A 67 -20.36 -3.47 -0.90
C GLY A 67 -20.72 -4.91 -1.21
N CYS A 68 -20.84 -5.27 -2.49
CA CYS A 68 -21.18 -6.65 -2.88
C CYS A 68 -20.01 -7.62 -2.74
N ALA A 69 -18.78 -7.13 -2.76
CA ALA A 69 -17.59 -7.97 -2.60
C ALA A 69 -17.43 -8.38 -1.12
N PHE A 70 -17.58 -7.44 -0.18
CA PHE A 70 -17.40 -7.76 1.23
C PHE A 70 -18.66 -8.27 1.94
N GLN A 71 -19.87 -7.93 1.45
CA GLN A 71 -21.14 -8.30 2.08
C GLN A 71 -21.16 -7.92 3.57
N THR A 72 -21.15 -8.91 4.48
CA THR A 72 -21.07 -8.70 5.92
C THR A 72 -19.85 -9.41 6.54
N SER A 73 -18.81 -9.69 5.73
CA SER A 73 -17.59 -10.35 6.18
C SER A 73 -16.55 -9.32 6.63
N THR A 74 -16.11 -9.42 7.89
CA THR A 74 -15.05 -8.57 8.47
C THR A 74 -13.72 -8.73 7.73
N VAL A 75 -13.36 -9.97 7.35
CA VAL A 75 -12.10 -10.24 6.63
C VAL A 75 -12.14 -9.63 5.23
N LYS A 76 -13.26 -9.77 4.50
CA LYS A 76 -13.41 -9.18 3.17
C LYS A 76 -13.48 -7.65 3.22
N LEU A 77 -14.09 -7.08 4.27
CA LEU A 77 -14.10 -5.63 4.49
C LEU A 77 -12.69 -5.09 4.75
N ALA A 78 -11.92 -5.76 5.63
CA ALA A 78 -10.53 -5.41 5.88
C ALA A 78 -9.68 -5.49 4.61
N ARG A 79 -9.90 -6.52 3.78
CA ARG A 79 -9.22 -6.67 2.49
C ARG A 79 -9.58 -5.54 1.53
N ALA A 80 -10.86 -5.21 1.40
CA ALA A 80 -11.31 -4.09 0.57
C ALA A 80 -10.67 -2.75 1.00
N ALA A 81 -10.54 -2.51 2.31
CA ALA A 81 -9.84 -1.33 2.82
C ALA A 81 -8.34 -1.33 2.51
N ALA A 82 -7.68 -2.49 2.58
CA ALA A 82 -6.28 -2.62 2.17
C ALA A 82 -6.10 -2.40 0.65
N ASP A 83 -7.04 -2.88 -0.17
CA ASP A 83 -7.03 -2.67 -1.63
C ASP A 83 -7.25 -1.18 -1.99
N VAL A 84 -8.19 -0.49 -1.33
CA VAL A 84 -8.41 0.96 -1.45
C VAL A 84 -7.14 1.73 -1.07
N ASN A 85 -6.52 1.37 0.04
CA ASN A 85 -5.26 1.98 0.48
C ASN A 85 -4.16 1.79 -0.57
N ALA A 86 -3.94 0.55 -1.04
CA ALA A 86 -2.95 0.24 -2.05
C ALA A 86 -3.18 1.04 -3.35
N ALA A 87 -4.44 1.21 -3.77
CA ALA A 87 -4.81 2.01 -4.93
C ALA A 87 -4.53 3.50 -4.73
N SER A 88 -4.86 4.06 -3.57
CA SER A 88 -4.54 5.45 -3.22
C SER A 88 -3.03 5.73 -3.29
N LEU A 89 -2.22 4.86 -2.67
CA LEU A 89 -0.76 4.97 -2.68
C LEU A 89 -0.15 4.78 -4.08
N LYS A 90 -0.75 3.91 -4.90
CA LYS A 90 -0.36 3.73 -6.30
C LYS A 90 -0.65 4.99 -7.12
N ASN A 91 -1.80 5.62 -6.91
CA ASN A 91 -2.18 6.86 -7.61
C ASN A 91 -1.26 8.01 -7.19
N LEU A 92 -0.95 8.13 -5.91
CA LEU A 92 0.05 9.08 -5.39
C LEU A 92 1.42 8.87 -6.06
N THR A 93 1.87 7.62 -6.15
CA THR A 93 3.13 7.26 -6.84
C THR A 93 3.10 7.68 -8.31
N ALA A 94 2.00 7.41 -9.01
CA ALA A 94 1.86 7.76 -10.42
C ALA A 94 1.89 9.29 -10.62
N ARG A 95 1.19 10.04 -9.76
CA ARG A 95 1.16 11.49 -9.79
C ARG A 95 2.54 12.10 -9.52
N ALA A 96 3.26 11.60 -8.52
CA ALA A 96 4.62 12.05 -8.23
C ALA A 96 5.57 11.79 -9.42
N LYS A 97 5.45 10.63 -10.09
CA LYS A 97 6.24 10.32 -11.29
C LYS A 97 5.89 11.23 -12.48
N GLU A 98 4.62 11.55 -12.67
CA GLU A 98 4.16 12.49 -13.69
C GLU A 98 4.78 13.87 -13.47
N LEU A 99 4.73 14.40 -12.24
CA LEU A 99 5.32 15.69 -11.87
C LEU A 99 6.83 15.72 -12.14
N VAL A 100 7.54 14.62 -11.86
CA VAL A 100 8.98 14.51 -12.17
C VAL A 100 9.24 14.45 -13.67
N ALA A 101 8.42 13.74 -14.44
CA ALA A 101 8.63 13.53 -15.87
C ALA A 101 8.37 14.79 -16.70
N HIS A 102 7.32 15.55 -16.34
CA HIS A 102 6.95 16.77 -17.06
C HIS A 102 7.59 18.03 -16.48
N GLY A 103 8.15 17.93 -15.27
CA GLY A 103 8.57 19.08 -14.49
C GLY A 103 7.39 19.92 -14.05
N VAL A 104 7.65 20.84 -13.13
CA VAL A 104 6.65 21.82 -12.68
C VAL A 104 7.19 23.21 -13.01
N PRO A 105 6.50 24.00 -13.85
CA PRO A 105 6.96 25.33 -14.22
C PRO A 105 7.22 26.21 -12.99
N GLY A 106 8.42 26.77 -12.88
CA GLY A 106 8.80 27.66 -11.78
C GLY A 106 9.29 26.96 -10.51
N GLU A 107 9.44 25.63 -10.51
CA GLU A 107 9.99 24.90 -9.37
C GLU A 107 11.50 24.66 -9.48
N ALA A 108 12.18 24.72 -8.33
CA ALA A 108 13.61 24.46 -8.24
C ALA A 108 13.93 22.97 -8.55
N PRO A 109 15.05 22.67 -9.24
CA PRO A 109 15.48 21.30 -9.53
C PRO A 109 15.63 20.42 -8.29
N ALA A 110 15.90 21.02 -7.12
CA ALA A 110 15.95 20.33 -5.85
C ALA A 110 14.66 19.54 -5.62
N ILE A 111 13.49 20.20 -5.73
CA ILE A 111 12.14 19.66 -5.46
C ILE A 111 11.87 18.35 -6.22
N ALA A 112 12.41 18.21 -7.43
CA ALA A 112 12.25 16.99 -8.21
C ALA A 112 12.89 15.76 -7.54
N ALA A 113 13.94 15.94 -6.74
CA ALA A 113 14.56 14.88 -5.94
C ALA A 113 13.64 14.46 -4.79
N GLU A 114 13.11 15.39 -3.99
CA GLU A 114 12.19 15.05 -2.90
C GLU A 114 10.90 14.42 -3.43
N ILE A 115 10.38 14.85 -4.59
CA ILE A 115 9.23 14.21 -5.23
C ILE A 115 9.55 12.77 -5.66
N ARG A 116 10.75 12.49 -6.18
CA ARG A 116 11.18 11.12 -6.50
C ARG A 116 11.27 10.25 -5.26
N ASP A 117 11.80 10.79 -4.17
CA ASP A 117 11.91 10.06 -2.90
C ASP A 117 10.51 9.75 -2.33
N CYS A 118 9.59 10.72 -2.38
CA CYS A 118 8.19 10.46 -2.05
C CYS A 118 7.55 9.40 -2.97
N ALA A 119 7.81 9.43 -4.28
CA ALA A 119 7.29 8.44 -5.21
C ALA A 119 7.78 7.02 -4.86
N SER A 120 9.06 6.89 -4.51
CA SER A 120 9.65 5.63 -4.07
C SER A 120 9.01 5.12 -2.77
N ALA A 121 8.92 5.99 -1.76
CA ALA A 121 8.29 5.67 -0.48
C ALA A 121 6.81 5.26 -0.65
N SER A 122 6.04 6.01 -1.44
CA SER A 122 4.63 5.72 -1.73
C SER A 122 4.46 4.39 -2.49
N SER A 123 5.41 4.06 -3.38
CA SER A 123 5.41 2.78 -4.09
C SER A 123 5.63 1.61 -3.12
N SER A 124 6.57 1.74 -2.18
CA SER A 124 6.80 0.74 -1.14
C SER A 124 5.59 0.58 -0.23
N ALA A 125 4.99 1.69 0.21
CA ALA A 125 3.75 1.67 0.99
C ALA A 125 2.62 0.95 0.25
N SER A 126 2.44 1.21 -1.05
CA SER A 126 1.46 0.50 -1.88
C SER A 126 1.74 -1.00 -1.94
N GLY A 127 3.02 -1.40 -2.01
CA GLY A 127 3.45 -2.80 -1.90
C GLY A 127 3.00 -3.44 -0.59
N HIS A 128 3.29 -2.78 0.54
CA HIS A 128 2.90 -3.26 1.86
C HIS A 128 1.37 -3.37 2.02
N ALA A 129 0.61 -2.40 1.53
CA ALA A 129 -0.85 -2.49 1.53
C ALA A 129 -1.37 -3.69 0.71
N LYS A 130 -0.70 -4.07 -0.38
CA LYS A 130 -1.03 -5.30 -1.13
C LYS A 130 -0.63 -6.56 -0.40
N GLU A 131 0.48 -6.55 0.33
CA GLU A 131 0.87 -7.68 1.19
C GLU A 131 -0.18 -7.90 2.28
N THR A 132 -0.68 -6.83 2.90
CA THR A 132 -1.85 -6.88 3.80
C THR A 132 -3.06 -7.52 3.11
N ALA A 133 -3.45 -7.03 1.92
CA ALA A 133 -4.59 -7.58 1.18
C ALA A 133 -4.40 -9.08 0.83
N ALA A 134 -3.17 -9.50 0.54
CA ALA A 134 -2.83 -10.89 0.26
C ALA A 134 -2.97 -11.78 1.50
N GLU A 135 -2.52 -11.34 2.67
CA GLU A 135 -2.74 -12.09 3.92
C GLU A 135 -4.23 -12.25 4.24
N LEU A 136 -5.01 -11.20 4.04
CA LEU A 136 -6.46 -11.23 4.26
C LEU A 136 -7.17 -12.10 3.23
N ALA A 137 -6.70 -12.12 1.98
CA ALA A 137 -7.21 -13.03 0.95
C ALA A 137 -6.94 -14.49 1.28
N ARG A 138 -5.74 -14.81 1.80
CA ARG A 138 -5.41 -16.16 2.27
C ARG A 138 -6.31 -16.56 3.43
N LEU A 139 -6.52 -15.66 4.39
CA LEU A 139 -7.41 -15.90 5.52
C LEU A 139 -8.85 -16.16 5.08
N ASP A 140 -9.38 -15.37 4.14
CA ASP A 140 -10.73 -15.55 3.58
C ASP A 140 -10.86 -16.90 2.85
N ALA A 141 -9.84 -17.29 2.07
CA ALA A 141 -9.84 -18.55 1.33
C ALA A 141 -9.83 -19.80 2.24
N MET A 142 -9.35 -19.65 3.48
CA MET A 142 -9.37 -20.73 4.46
C MET A 142 -10.75 -20.95 5.09
N GLY A 143 -11.61 -19.94 5.09
CA GLY A 143 -12.92 -19.99 5.73
C GLY A 143 -12.85 -20.48 7.18
N ASP A 144 -13.83 -21.27 7.59
CA ASP A 144 -13.91 -21.84 8.95
C ASP A 144 -12.80 -22.85 9.27
N ALA A 145 -12.05 -23.31 8.26
CA ALA A 145 -10.91 -24.21 8.45
C ALA A 145 -9.64 -23.49 8.93
N ALA A 146 -9.67 -22.15 9.03
CA ALA A 146 -8.61 -21.37 9.65
C ALA A 146 -8.46 -21.75 11.13
N LYS A 147 -7.50 -22.63 11.42
CA LYS A 147 -7.09 -22.92 12.80
C LYS A 147 -6.59 -21.63 13.44
N GLY A 148 -6.96 -21.37 14.70
CA GLY A 148 -6.71 -20.08 15.36
C GLY A 148 -5.27 -19.56 15.25
N SER A 149 -4.25 -20.43 15.25
CA SER A 149 -2.85 -20.01 15.05
C SER A 149 -2.57 -19.40 13.67
N GLN A 150 -3.20 -19.92 12.61
CA GLN A 150 -3.02 -19.43 11.25
C GLN A 150 -3.76 -18.11 11.02
N ALA A 151 -4.97 -17.97 11.59
CA ALA A 151 -5.69 -16.71 11.61
C ALA A 151 -4.91 -15.62 12.36
N ARG A 152 -4.37 -15.95 13.54
CA ARG A 152 -3.47 -15.06 14.31
C ARG A 152 -2.27 -14.62 13.49
N TRP A 153 -1.63 -15.55 12.78
CA TRP A 153 -0.45 -15.25 11.97
C TRP A 153 -0.76 -14.33 10.78
N ALA A 154 -1.83 -14.62 10.02
CA ALA A 154 -2.26 -13.78 8.91
C ALA A 154 -2.61 -12.35 9.37
N VAL A 155 -3.35 -12.22 10.47
CA VAL A 155 -3.68 -10.91 11.06
C VAL A 155 -2.43 -10.20 11.58
N SER A 156 -1.48 -10.90 12.20
CA SER A 156 -0.22 -10.31 12.66
C SER A 156 0.59 -9.76 11.50
N ASN A 157 0.74 -10.51 10.41
CA ASN A 157 1.45 -10.04 9.22
C ASN A 157 0.75 -8.85 8.58
N ALA A 158 -0.59 -8.90 8.45
CA ALA A 158 -1.38 -7.79 7.93
C ALA A 158 -1.10 -6.48 8.70
N LYS A 159 -0.99 -6.54 10.03
CA LYS A 159 -0.63 -5.38 10.89
C LYS A 159 0.81 -4.93 10.70
N THR A 160 1.76 -5.86 10.55
CA THR A 160 3.16 -5.55 10.25
C THR A 160 3.27 -4.76 8.96
N TRP A 161 2.62 -5.24 7.90
CA TRP A 161 2.64 -4.57 6.60
C TRP A 161 1.98 -3.20 6.64
N LEU A 162 0.83 -3.04 7.31
CA LEU A 162 0.23 -1.71 7.47
C LEU A 162 1.12 -0.76 8.30
N SER A 163 1.81 -1.25 9.32
CA SER A 163 2.79 -0.44 10.08
C SER A 163 3.97 0.02 9.20
N ALA A 164 4.44 -0.86 8.31
CA ALA A 164 5.46 -0.50 7.33
C ALA A 164 4.94 0.55 6.34
N ALA A 165 3.73 0.38 5.82
CA ALA A 165 3.08 1.37 4.95
C ALA A 165 3.00 2.76 5.63
N MET A 166 2.58 2.84 6.90
CA MET A 166 2.55 4.10 7.66
C MET A 166 3.93 4.75 7.77
N THR A 167 4.98 3.95 7.98
CA THR A 167 6.36 4.44 8.05
C THR A 167 6.78 5.04 6.70
N ASN A 168 6.49 4.36 5.60
CA ASN A 168 6.80 4.87 4.26
C ASN A 168 5.98 6.14 3.91
N GLU A 169 4.71 6.21 4.31
CA GLU A 169 3.89 7.42 4.16
C GLU A 169 4.47 8.59 4.95
N ALA A 170 4.99 8.36 6.17
CA ALA A 170 5.71 9.36 6.94
C ALA A 170 6.97 9.83 6.21
N ASN A 171 7.79 8.91 5.72
CA ASN A 171 9.00 9.25 4.97
C ASN A 171 8.73 10.09 3.72
N CYS A 172 7.64 9.81 2.96
CA CYS A 172 7.26 10.67 1.84
C CYS A 172 6.88 12.08 2.33
N ALA A 173 6.07 12.20 3.38
CA ALA A 173 5.69 13.51 3.92
C ALA A 173 6.90 14.31 4.39
N ASP A 174 7.86 13.66 5.05
CA ASP A 174 9.08 14.30 5.54
C ASP A 174 9.96 14.79 4.39
N ALA A 175 10.10 13.99 3.32
CA ALA A 175 10.82 14.42 2.12
C ALA A 175 10.20 15.69 1.51
N LEU A 176 8.87 15.76 1.42
CA LEU A 176 8.16 16.90 0.85
C LEU A 176 8.06 18.11 1.79
N SER A 177 8.39 17.95 3.07
CA SER A 177 8.33 19.01 4.08
C SER A 177 9.67 19.74 4.26
N SER A 178 10.68 19.42 3.46
CA SER A 178 11.94 20.17 3.42
C SER A 178 11.66 21.65 3.07
N THR A 179 12.47 22.57 3.60
CA THR A 179 12.21 24.03 3.55
C THR A 179 11.96 24.57 2.13
N GLY A 180 12.55 23.95 1.11
CA GLY A 180 12.34 24.29 -0.30
C GLY A 180 11.10 23.65 -0.93
N ALA A 181 10.72 22.45 -0.49
CA ALA A 181 9.55 21.74 -1.02
C ALA A 181 8.23 22.22 -0.39
N ALA A 182 8.21 22.65 0.88
CA ALA A 182 6.98 23.05 1.57
C ALA A 182 6.21 24.22 0.91
N VAL A 183 6.88 25.06 0.13
CA VAL A 183 6.28 26.18 -0.61
C VAL A 183 5.81 25.81 -2.03
N SER A 184 6.20 24.63 -2.53
CA SER A 184 5.83 24.16 -3.87
C SER A 184 4.35 23.74 -3.92
N PRO A 185 3.59 24.22 -4.92
CA PRO A 185 2.23 23.72 -5.17
C PRO A 185 2.19 22.21 -5.40
N ALA A 186 3.16 21.64 -6.11
CA ALA A 186 3.24 20.22 -6.38
C ALA A 186 3.50 19.39 -5.11
N ALA A 187 4.42 19.84 -4.25
CA ALA A 187 4.66 19.20 -2.96
C ALA A 187 3.43 19.25 -2.06
N ARG A 188 2.72 20.39 -2.01
CA ARG A 188 1.46 20.52 -1.27
C ARG A 188 0.37 19.59 -1.77
N GLU A 189 0.25 19.42 -3.09
CA GLU A 189 -0.66 18.47 -3.72
C GLU A 189 -0.34 17.03 -3.26
N LEU A 190 0.93 16.63 -3.33
CA LEU A 190 1.37 15.30 -2.92
C LEU A 190 1.18 15.07 -1.42
N ILE A 191 1.47 16.07 -0.58
CA ILE A 191 1.23 16.00 0.88
C ILE A 191 -0.26 15.75 1.16
N ALA A 192 -1.17 16.42 0.46
CA ALA A 192 -2.60 16.15 0.60
C ALA A 192 -2.95 14.71 0.21
N GLY A 193 -2.33 14.18 -0.85
CA GLY A 193 -2.45 12.77 -1.24
C GLY A 193 -1.93 11.80 -0.16
N VAL A 194 -0.80 12.12 0.48
CA VAL A 194 -0.25 11.34 1.60
C VAL A 194 -1.20 11.35 2.80
N VAL A 195 -1.78 12.50 3.14
CA VAL A 195 -2.78 12.59 4.21
C VAL A 195 -3.95 11.67 3.93
N MET A 196 -4.47 11.67 2.70
CA MET A 196 -5.55 10.75 2.31
C MET A 196 -5.13 9.28 2.41
N ALA A 197 -3.93 8.92 1.94
CA ALA A 197 -3.41 7.56 2.07
C ALA A 197 -3.31 7.11 3.54
N LYS A 198 -2.78 7.97 4.41
CA LYS A 198 -2.71 7.72 5.87
C LYS A 198 -4.09 7.45 6.49
N GLN A 199 -5.14 8.14 6.02
CA GLN A 199 -6.51 7.85 6.47
C GLN A 199 -6.94 6.43 6.06
N TYR A 200 -6.70 6.03 4.81
CA TYR A 200 -7.03 4.69 4.33
C TYR A 200 -6.21 3.60 5.04
N THR A 201 -4.92 3.83 5.30
CA THR A 201 -4.09 2.93 6.11
C THR A 201 -4.67 2.76 7.53
N SER A 202 -5.09 3.87 8.16
CA SER A 202 -5.73 3.82 9.48
C SER A 202 -7.07 3.07 9.48
N ILE A 203 -7.90 3.27 8.45
CA ILE A 203 -9.16 2.55 8.27
C ILE A 203 -8.90 1.05 8.12
N ALA A 204 -7.96 0.65 7.24
CA ALA A 204 -7.60 -0.75 7.05
C ALA A 204 -7.10 -1.39 8.36
N LEU A 205 -6.26 -0.70 9.12
CA LEU A 205 -5.75 -1.19 10.39
C LEU A 205 -6.87 -1.37 11.43
N SER A 206 -7.84 -0.45 11.47
CA SER A 206 -9.02 -0.56 12.33
C SER A 206 -9.78 -1.86 12.05
N PHE A 207 -10.03 -2.20 10.79
CA PHE A 207 -10.72 -3.44 10.45
C PHE A 207 -9.89 -4.69 10.71
N VAL A 208 -8.60 -4.68 10.39
CA VAL A 208 -7.69 -5.79 10.73
C VAL A 208 -7.70 -6.08 12.23
N ASN A 209 -7.80 -5.04 13.07
CA ASN A 209 -7.89 -5.19 14.53
C ASN A 209 -9.20 -5.79 15.02
N THR A 210 -10.26 -5.79 14.21
CA THR A 210 -11.57 -6.38 14.57
C THR A 210 -11.74 -7.84 14.12
N ILE A 211 -10.78 -8.39 13.38
CA ILE A 211 -10.84 -9.78 12.91
C ILE A 211 -10.71 -10.72 14.11
N PRO A 212 -11.68 -11.62 14.36
CA PRO A 212 -11.57 -12.64 15.40
C PRO A 212 -10.43 -13.62 15.08
N VAL A 213 -9.57 -13.89 16.07
CA VAL A 213 -8.40 -14.78 15.92
C VAL A 213 -8.26 -15.81 17.06
N SER A 214 -9.31 -15.98 17.86
CA SER A 214 -9.37 -16.96 18.95
C SER A 214 -9.50 -18.38 18.41
#